data_AF-A0A5S3T210-F1
#
_entry.id   AF-A0A5S3T210-F1
#
_cell.length_a   1.000
_cell.length_b   1.000
_cell.length_c   1.000
_cell.angle_alpha   90.00
_cell.angle_beta   90.00
_cell.angle_gamma   90.00
#
_symmetry.space_group_name_H-M   'P 1'
#
loop_
_entity.id
_entity.type
_entity.pdbx_description
1 polymer ?
#
loop_
_entity_poly.entity_id
_entity_poly.type
_entity_poly.pdbx_seq_one_letter_code
_entity_poly.pdbx_strand_id
1 'polypeptide(L)'
;AEVVRAVSDLFSVSKSVLGLSPSSQVYRALIDQCRQLQDRYHWLTHDETGALHQDISSIMETAEQVLDEFDKAQQIRKRADQLLSDAEKQQKEFIHGIQRTRFEQIS
;
A
#
# COMPACT_ATOMS: atom_id res chain seq x y z
N ALA A 1 -3.36 31.70 16.64
CA ALA A 1 -3.89 31.97 15.29
C ALA A 1 -4.12 30.65 14.57
N GLU A 2 -5.32 30.43 14.05
CA GLU A 2 -5.78 29.16 13.45
C GLU A 2 -5.03 28.83 12.14
N VAL A 3 -4.74 29.85 11.33
CA VAL A 3 -3.96 29.74 10.08
C VAL A 3 -2.55 29.19 10.33
N VAL A 4 -1.91 29.58 11.43
CA VAL A 4 -0.55 29.11 11.77
C VAL A 4 -0.56 27.62 12.17
N ARG A 5 -1.67 27.14 12.75
CA ARG A 5 -1.88 25.70 12.99
C ARG A 5 -2.08 24.96 11.68
N ALA A 6 -2.95 25.44 10.81
CA ALA A 6 -3.19 24.83 9.50
C ALA A 6 -1.90 24.70 8.67
N VAL A 7 -1.07 25.75 8.64
CA VAL A 7 0.24 25.73 7.96
C VAL A 7 1.22 24.75 8.63
N SER A 8 1.22 24.66 9.96
CA SER A 8 2.08 23.71 10.69
C SER A 8 1.66 22.25 10.46
N ASP A 9 0.36 22.00 10.35
CA ASP A 9 -0.20 20.68 10.08
C ASP A 9 0.13 20.25 8.64
N LEU A 10 -0.04 21.14 7.65
CA LEU A 10 0.36 20.90 6.26
C LEU A 10 1.87 20.65 6.11
N PHE A 11 2.69 21.41 6.85
CA PHE A 11 4.14 21.23 6.85
C PHE A 11 4.54 19.89 7.50
N SER A 12 3.83 19.47 8.56
CA SER A 12 4.06 18.17 9.21
C SER A 12 3.67 17.00 8.30
N VAL A 13 2.58 17.14 7.53
CA VAL A 13 2.18 16.19 6.49
C VAL A 13 3.26 16.09 5.40
N SER A 14 3.72 17.22 4.86
CA SER A 14 4.77 17.26 3.84
C SER A 14 6.09 16.64 4.34
N LYS A 15 6.48 16.91 5.58
CA LYS A 15 7.68 16.32 6.19
C LYS A 15 7.53 14.82 6.44
N SER A 16 6.34 14.35 6.80
CA SER A 16 6.04 12.92 6.94
C SER A 16 6.19 12.18 5.62
N VAL A 17 5.74 12.77 4.51
CA VAL A 17 5.91 12.22 3.15
C VAL A 17 7.39 12.09 2.77
N LEU A 18 8.23 13.05 3.17
CA LEU A 18 9.66 13.06 2.83
C LEU A 18 10.56 12.25 3.78
N GLY A 19 10.09 11.95 5.01
CA GLY A 19 10.92 11.38 6.07
C GLY A 19 10.66 9.91 6.44
N LEU A 20 9.59 9.29 5.94
CA LEU A 20 9.19 7.93 6.35
C LEU A 20 9.66 6.88 5.35
N SER A 21 10.12 5.72 5.87
CA SER A 21 10.17 4.51 5.05
C SER A 21 8.74 4.23 4.56
N PRO A 22 8.50 4.23 3.23
CA PRO A 22 7.16 4.16 2.69
C PRO A 22 6.50 2.82 3.09
N SER A 23 5.36 2.93 3.76
CA SER A 23 4.53 1.77 4.14
C SER A 23 3.06 2.08 3.94
N SER A 24 2.25 1.04 3.72
CA SER A 24 0.80 1.21 3.54
C SER A 24 0.13 1.87 4.75
N GLN A 25 0.63 1.64 5.97
CA GLN A 25 0.12 2.29 7.17
C GLN A 25 0.32 3.81 7.13
N VAL A 26 1.47 4.27 6.64
CA VAL A 26 1.79 5.69 6.53
C VAL A 26 0.87 6.39 5.53
N TYR A 27 0.66 5.79 4.35
CA TYR A 27 -0.22 6.35 3.33
C TYR A 27 -1.69 6.38 3.76
N ARG A 28 -2.16 5.36 4.51
CA ARG A 28 -3.51 5.37 5.10
C ARG A 28 -3.67 6.50 6.12
N ALA A 29 -2.69 6.66 7.03
CA ALA A 29 -2.71 7.74 8.01
C ALA A 29 -2.64 9.13 7.36
N LEU A 30 -1.94 9.26 6.23
CA LEU A 30 -1.91 10.49 5.44
C LEU A 30 -3.30 10.85 4.88
N ILE A 31 -3.97 9.88 4.26
CA ILE A 31 -5.32 10.07 3.71
C ILE A 31 -6.29 10.49 4.82
N ASP A 32 -6.25 9.82 5.98
CA ASP A 32 -7.13 10.15 7.11
C ASP A 32 -6.89 11.57 7.65
N GLN A 33 -5.63 12.01 7.71
CA GLN A 33 -5.29 13.39 8.10
C GLN A 33 -5.82 14.41 7.09
N CYS A 34 -5.66 14.15 5.79
CA CYS A 34 -6.17 15.03 4.74
C CYS A 34 -7.71 15.15 4.78
N ARG A 35 -8.42 14.03 5.01
CA ARG A 35 -9.89 14.04 5.20
C ARG A 35 -10.30 14.87 6.41
N GLN A 36 -9.64 14.67 7.56
CA GLN A 36 -9.92 15.47 8.76
C GLN A 36 -9.67 16.96 8.56
N LEU A 37 -8.65 17.33 7.77
CA LEU A 37 -8.37 18.72 7.40
C LEU A 37 -9.51 19.33 6.58
N GLN A 38 -10.02 18.60 5.59
CA GLN A 38 -11.15 19.06 4.77
C GLN A 38 -12.44 19.18 5.59
N ASP A 39 -12.73 18.22 6.45
CA ASP A 39 -13.92 18.23 7.31
C ASP A 39 -13.87 19.36 8.35
N ARG A 40 -12.68 19.61 8.92
CA ARG A 40 -12.52 20.59 9.99
C ARG A 40 -12.54 22.02 9.48
N TYR A 41 -12.05 22.24 8.26
CA TYR A 41 -11.89 23.56 7.69
C TYR A 41 -12.69 23.67 6.40
N HIS A 42 -14.02 23.69 6.52
CA HIS A 42 -14.93 23.91 5.38
C HIS A 42 -14.61 25.18 4.58
N TRP A 43 -13.90 26.15 5.18
CA TRP A 43 -13.51 27.35 4.48
C TRP A 43 -12.41 27.13 3.42
N LEU A 44 -11.70 26.00 3.46
CA LEU A 44 -10.69 25.60 2.46
C LEU A 44 -11.26 25.40 1.06
N THR A 45 -12.59 25.29 0.92
CA THR A 45 -13.25 25.21 -0.39
C THR A 45 -13.64 26.58 -0.94
N HIS A 46 -13.40 27.69 -0.23
CA HIS A 46 -13.64 29.03 -0.78
C HIS A 46 -12.57 29.40 -1.80
N ASP A 47 -12.98 30.01 -2.90
CA ASP A 47 -12.10 30.46 -3.98
C ASP A 47 -10.97 31.39 -3.49
N GLU A 48 -11.21 32.14 -2.41
CA GLU A 48 -10.23 33.04 -1.79
C GLU A 48 -9.02 32.31 -1.17
N THR A 49 -9.09 30.99 -1.00
CA THR A 49 -8.03 30.17 -0.37
C THR A 49 -7.01 29.59 -1.34
N GLY A 50 -7.13 29.92 -2.64
CA GLY A 50 -6.10 29.59 -3.64
C GLY A 50 -5.98 28.09 -3.94
N ALA A 51 -7.09 27.45 -4.31
CA ALA A 51 -7.16 26.04 -4.75
C ALA A 51 -6.56 24.99 -3.79
N LEU A 52 -6.32 25.34 -2.52
CA LEU A 52 -5.70 24.44 -1.54
C LEU A 52 -6.50 23.14 -1.32
N HIS A 53 -7.82 23.19 -1.45
CA HIS A 53 -8.66 21.98 -1.46
C HIS A 53 -8.28 21.02 -2.60
N GLN A 54 -7.97 21.54 -3.79
CA GLN A 54 -7.57 20.76 -4.96
C GLN A 54 -6.23 20.05 -4.69
N ASP A 55 -5.27 20.74 -4.08
CA ASP A 55 -3.97 20.17 -3.75
C ASP A 55 -4.10 19.04 -2.71
N ILE A 56 -4.93 19.24 -1.67
CA ILE A 56 -5.19 18.21 -0.66
C ILE A 56 -5.85 16.97 -1.29
N SER A 57 -6.82 17.16 -2.18
CA SER A 57 -7.46 16.06 -2.90
C SER A 57 -6.48 15.32 -3.80
N SER A 58 -5.60 16.03 -4.52
CA SER A 58 -4.54 15.42 -5.35
C SER A 58 -3.55 14.57 -4.54
N ILE A 59 -3.17 15.04 -3.34
CA ILE A 59 -2.34 14.27 -2.40
C ILE A 59 -3.05 12.97 -1.99
N MET A 60 -4.35 13.05 -1.66
CA MET A 60 -5.14 11.88 -1.28
C MET A 60 -5.24 10.87 -2.43
N GLU A 61 -5.57 11.33 -3.64
CA GLU A 61 -5.66 10.47 -4.83
C GLU A 61 -4.33 9.74 -5.10
N THR A 62 -3.22 10.48 -5.03
CA THR A 62 -1.89 9.89 -5.22
C THR A 62 -1.56 8.86 -4.13
N ALA A 63 -1.92 9.15 -2.87
CA ALA A 63 -1.71 8.22 -1.76
C ALA A 63 -2.56 6.94 -1.92
N GLU A 64 -3.80 7.06 -2.42
CA GLU A 64 -4.67 5.92 -2.73
C GLU A 64 -4.08 5.05 -3.85
N GLN A 65 -3.58 5.66 -4.93
CA GLN A 65 -2.88 4.93 -6.01
C GLN A 65 -1.66 4.15 -5.50
N VAL A 66 -0.88 4.75 -4.60
CA VAL A 66 0.28 4.07 -3.99
C VAL A 66 -0.17 2.87 -3.16
N LEU A 67 -1.28 2.97 -2.42
CA LEU A 67 -1.84 1.84 -1.67
C LEU A 67 -2.27 0.68 -2.58
N ASP A 68 -2.90 1.00 -3.72
CA ASP A 68 -3.28 -0.01 -4.70
C ASP A 68 -2.06 -0.76 -5.26
N GLU A 69 -0.97 -0.03 -5.54
CA GLU A 69 0.29 -0.66 -5.99
C GLU A 69 0.93 -1.52 -4.91
N PHE A 70 0.88 -1.11 -3.65
CA PHE A 70 1.30 -1.95 -2.53
C PHE A 70 0.50 -3.26 -2.50
N ASP A 71 -0.83 -3.19 -2.60
CA ASP A 71 -1.68 -4.37 -2.54
C ASP A 71 -1.44 -5.31 -3.74
N LYS A 72 -1.23 -4.77 -4.96
CA LYS A 72 -0.83 -5.55 -6.14
C LYS A 72 0.50 -6.28 -5.90
N ALA A 73 1.51 -5.59 -5.37
CA ALA A 73 2.81 -6.19 -5.09
C ALA A 73 2.71 -7.33 -4.05
N GLN A 74 1.87 -7.16 -3.03
CA GLN A 74 1.58 -8.20 -2.04
C GLN A 74 0.93 -9.44 -2.68
N GLN A 75 -0.04 -9.22 -3.57
CA GLN A 75 -0.72 -10.32 -4.28
C GLN A 75 0.23 -11.08 -5.21
N ILE A 76 1.09 -10.37 -5.96
CA ILE A 76 2.09 -10.99 -6.84
C ILE A 76 3.03 -11.87 -6.02
N ARG A 77 3.54 -11.36 -4.89
CA ARG A 77 4.43 -12.12 -4.03
C ARG A 77 3.76 -13.38 -3.49
N LYS A 78 2.53 -13.26 -2.97
CA LYS A 78 1.76 -14.41 -2.47
C LYS A 78 1.54 -15.46 -3.56
N ARG A 79 1.26 -15.05 -4.79
CA ARG A 79 1.12 -15.98 -5.93
C ARG A 79 2.43 -16.67 -6.27
N ALA A 80 3.55 -15.94 -6.26
CA ALA A 80 4.87 -16.53 -6.48
C ALA A 80 5.22 -17.59 -5.43
N ASP A 81 4.98 -17.28 -4.14
CA ASP A 81 5.21 -18.21 -3.03
C ASP A 81 4.33 -19.47 -3.17
N GLN A 82 3.07 -19.31 -3.58
CA GLN A 82 2.16 -20.42 -3.81
C GLN A 82 2.64 -21.32 -4.96
N LEU A 83 3.03 -20.72 -6.08
CA LEU A 83 3.54 -21.45 -7.24
C LEU A 83 4.82 -22.22 -6.90
N LEU A 84 5.71 -21.64 -6.10
CA LEU A 84 6.92 -22.31 -5.63
C LEU A 84 6.57 -23.51 -4.74
N SER A 85 5.66 -23.32 -3.78
CA SER A 85 5.21 -24.41 -2.89
C SER A 85 4.57 -25.56 -3.68
N ASP A 86 3.78 -25.25 -4.70
CA ASP A 86 3.12 -26.27 -5.51
C ASP A 86 4.11 -27.00 -6.43
N ALA A 87 5.10 -26.30 -6.99
CA ALA A 87 6.19 -26.94 -7.74
C ALA A 87 7.02 -27.90 -6.87
N GLU A 88 7.34 -27.49 -5.63
CA GLU A 88 8.05 -28.37 -4.68
C GLU A 88 7.26 -29.63 -4.33
N LYS A 89 5.92 -29.52 -4.18
CA LYS A 89 5.05 -30.68 -3.94
C LYS A 89 5.05 -31.62 -5.14
N GLN A 90 4.85 -31.08 -6.35
CA GLN A 90 4.87 -31.89 -7.58
C GLN A 90 6.21 -32.60 -7.76
N GLN A 91 7.32 -31.94 -7.48
CA GLN A 91 8.64 -32.55 -7.53
C GLN A 91 8.76 -33.74 -6.55
N LYS A 92 8.31 -33.57 -5.31
CA LYS A 92 8.32 -34.65 -4.30
C LYS A 92 7.43 -35.82 -4.71
N GLU A 93 6.22 -35.54 -5.21
CA GLU A 93 5.30 -36.57 -5.71
C GLU A 93 5.91 -37.36 -6.86
N PHE A 94 6.56 -36.69 -7.81
CA PHE A 94 7.24 -37.33 -8.94
C PHE A 94 8.39 -38.25 -8.47
N ILE A 95 9.21 -37.78 -7.52
CA ILE A 95 10.29 -38.58 -6.93
C ILE A 95 9.74 -39.82 -6.21
N HIS A 96 8.68 -39.66 -5.40
CA HIS A 96 8.04 -40.79 -4.72
C HIS A 96 7.44 -41.79 -5.72
N GLY A 97 6.85 -41.31 -6.82
CA GLY A 97 6.34 -42.14 -7.90
C GLY A 97 7.43 -43.00 -8.54
N ILE A 98 8.56 -42.40 -8.92
CA ILE A 98 9.71 -43.14 -9.48
C ILE A 98 10.20 -44.22 -8.51
N GLN A 99 10.33 -43.89 -7.22
CA GLN A 99 10.79 -44.86 -6.22
C GLN A 99 9.84 -46.05 -6.13
N ARG A 100 8.53 -45.81 -6.06
CA ARG A 100 7.50 -46.87 -5.97
C ARG A 100 7.57 -47.84 -7.16
N THR A 101 7.59 -47.31 -8.39
CA THR A 101 7.64 -48.13 -9.60
C THR A 101 8.93 -48.96 -9.70
N ARG A 102 10.06 -48.43 -9.24
CA ARG A 102 11.32 -49.18 -9.19
C ARG A 102 11.27 -50.37 -8.22
N PHE A 103 10.60 -50.22 -7.08
CA PHE A 103 10.43 -51.33 -6.13
C PHE A 103 9.53 -52.45 -6.68
N GLU A 104 8.50 -52.10 -7.46
CA GLU A 104 7.61 -53.07 -8.11
C GLU A 104 8.31 -53.88 -9.23
N GLN A 105 9.36 -53.34 -9.86
CA GLN A 105 10.11 -54.05 -10.92
C GLN A 105 11.19 -55.02 -10.40
N ILE A 106 11.60 -54.92 -9.14
CA ILE A 106 12.68 -55.75 -8.56
C ILE A 106 12.12 -56.89 -7.69
N SER A 107 10.83 -56.82 -7.33
CA SER A 107 10.12 -57.84 -6.55
C SER A 107 9.40 -58.85 -7.44
#